data_AF-B9Z4Y1-F1
#
_entry.id   AF-B9Z4Y1-F1
#
_cell.length_a   1.000
_cell.length_b   1.000
_cell.length_c   1.000
_cell.angle_alpha   90.00
_cell.angle_beta   90.00
_cell.angle_gamma   90.00
#
_symmetry.space_group_name_H-M   'P 1'
#
loop_
_entity.id
_entity.type
_entity.pdbx_description
1 polymer ?
#
loop_
_entity_poly.entity_id
_entity_poly.type
_entity_poly.pdbx_seq_one_letter_code
_entity_poly.pdbx_strand_id
1 'polypeptide(L)'
;MKAVLAFLALVLSALAVAATPRDDAVQLLAWLNHSRGEINRAGRAGDTVALQRIQREAVRRSDAWPNQLSHAPFMDCHTALTDQIGFLQAVERKDSHWRDRKARQFREDLASCDRAVYPLKP
;
A
#
# COMPACT_ATOMS: atom_id res chain seq x y z
N MET A 1 4.35 45.29 13.66
CA MET A 1 4.84 43.93 13.30
C MET A 1 4.17 42.81 14.13
N LYS A 2 2.84 42.86 14.37
CA LYS A 2 2.10 41.76 15.05
C LYS A 2 0.94 41.21 14.20
N ALA A 3 0.39 42.01 13.29
CA ALA A 3 -0.72 41.60 12.42
C ALA A 3 -0.30 40.63 11.29
N VAL A 4 0.94 40.73 10.81
CA VAL A 4 1.43 39.90 9.68
C VAL A 4 1.61 38.43 10.08
N LEU A 5 1.99 38.17 11.33
CA LEU A 5 2.16 36.81 11.86
C LEU A 5 0.83 36.08 12.09
N ALA A 6 -0.23 36.82 12.43
CA ALA A 6 -1.57 36.25 12.60
C ALA A 6 -2.20 35.85 11.25
N PHE A 7 -1.91 36.59 10.19
CA PHE A 7 -2.45 36.30 8.85
C PHE A 7 -1.79 35.07 8.21
N LEU A 8 -0.49 34.85 8.45
CA LEU A 8 0.23 33.65 8.00
C LEU A 8 -0.27 32.37 8.70
N ALA A 9 -0.60 32.44 9.99
CA ALA A 9 -1.16 31.31 10.72
C ALA A 9 -2.55 30.89 10.21
N LEU A 10 -3.37 31.85 9.75
CA LEU A 10 -4.72 31.58 9.25
C LEU A 10 -4.71 30.91 7.86
N VAL A 11 -3.74 31.22 7.01
CA VAL A 11 -3.60 30.63 5.66
C VAL A 11 -3.04 29.19 5.73
N LEU A 12 -2.17 28.90 6.70
CA LEU A 12 -1.58 27.56 6.89
C LEU A 12 -2.56 26.51 7.43
N SER A 13 -3.67 26.92 8.06
CA SER A 13 -4.72 25.99 8.52
C SER A 13 -5.68 25.55 7.41
N ALA A 14 -5.61 26.14 6.21
CA ALA A 14 -6.58 25.93 5.14
C ALA A 14 -6.24 24.80 4.15
N LEU A 15 -5.11 24.08 4.33
CA LEU A 15 -4.63 23.07 3.37
C LEU A 15 -4.59 21.64 3.91
N ALA A 16 -5.19 21.37 5.07
CA ALA A 16 -5.51 20.00 5.46
C ALA A 16 -6.73 19.53 4.64
N VAL A 17 -6.51 19.30 3.34
CA VAL A 17 -7.43 18.46 2.55
C VAL A 17 -7.36 17.10 3.21
N ALA A 18 -8.41 16.75 3.95
CA ALA A 18 -8.52 15.41 4.51
C ALA A 18 -8.40 14.43 3.34
N ALA A 19 -7.40 13.54 3.40
CA ALA A 19 -7.21 12.52 2.38
C ALA A 19 -8.52 11.77 2.20
N THR A 20 -9.00 11.68 0.95
CA THR A 20 -10.20 10.90 0.68
C THR A 20 -9.84 9.41 0.69
N PRO A 21 -10.79 8.51 0.96
CA PRO A 21 -10.54 7.07 0.85
C PRO A 21 -9.96 6.65 -0.51
N ARG A 22 -10.30 7.39 -1.57
CA ARG A 22 -9.74 7.19 -2.89
C ARG A 22 -8.27 7.59 -2.95
N ASP A 23 -7.88 8.72 -2.37
CA ASP A 23 -6.49 9.17 -2.35
C ASP A 23 -5.60 8.22 -1.55
N ASP A 24 -6.11 7.67 -0.45
CA ASP A 24 -5.43 6.63 0.32
C ASP A 24 -5.23 5.36 -0.52
N ALA A 25 -6.25 4.95 -1.27
CA ALA A 25 -6.17 3.81 -2.18
C ALA A 25 -5.20 4.04 -3.36
N VAL A 26 -5.18 5.25 -3.95
CA VAL A 26 -4.20 5.65 -4.98
C VAL A 26 -2.77 5.53 -4.46
N GLN A 27 -2.52 6.07 -3.25
CA GLN A 27 -1.20 6.01 -2.63
C GLN A 27 -0.78 4.57 -2.31
N LEU A 28 -1.70 3.76 -1.80
CA LEU A 28 -1.42 2.34 -1.54
C LEU A 28 -1.15 1.57 -2.84
N LEU A 29 -1.95 1.77 -3.88
CA LEU A 29 -1.77 1.13 -5.19
C LEU A 29 -0.42 1.49 -5.82
N ALA A 30 -0.01 2.77 -5.74
CA ALA A 30 1.29 3.22 -6.21
C ALA A 30 2.42 2.50 -5.45
N TRP A 31 2.30 2.40 -4.12
CA TRP A 31 3.28 1.70 -3.29
C TRP A 31 3.31 0.18 -3.55
N LEU A 32 2.16 -0.48 -3.75
CA LEU A 32 2.11 -1.92 -4.08
C LEU A 32 2.81 -2.22 -5.41
N ASN A 33 2.58 -1.39 -6.43
CA ASN A 33 3.27 -1.53 -7.71
C ASN A 33 4.79 -1.32 -7.59
N HIS A 34 5.20 -0.30 -6.85
CA HIS A 34 6.62 -0.04 -6.60
C HIS A 34 7.28 -1.19 -5.82
N SER A 35 6.68 -1.59 -4.69
CA SER A 35 7.21 -2.63 -3.81
C SER A 35 7.27 -4.00 -4.49
N ARG A 36 6.31 -4.36 -5.35
CA ARG A 36 6.41 -5.55 -6.21
C ARG A 36 7.70 -5.55 -7.04
N GLY A 37 8.08 -4.41 -7.61
CA GLY A 37 9.33 -4.26 -8.36
C GLY A 37 10.56 -4.48 -7.48
N GLU A 38 10.57 -3.89 -6.29
CA GLU A 38 11.66 -4.03 -5.31
C GLU A 38 11.79 -5.47 -4.79
N ILE A 39 10.67 -6.16 -4.51
CA ILE A 39 10.63 -7.56 -4.11
C ILE A 39 11.25 -8.44 -5.19
N ASN A 40 10.90 -8.24 -6.46
CA ASN A 40 11.48 -9.01 -7.57
C ASN A 40 12.98 -8.77 -7.69
N ARG A 41 13.45 -7.53 -7.50
CA ARG A 41 14.89 -7.21 -7.55
C ARG A 41 15.63 -7.85 -6.39
N ALA A 42 15.16 -7.66 -5.16
CA ALA A 42 15.76 -8.20 -3.95
C ALA A 42 15.75 -9.74 -3.96
N GLY A 43 14.65 -10.36 -4.40
CA GLY A 43 14.53 -11.81 -4.52
C GLY A 43 15.54 -12.40 -5.51
N ARG A 44 15.76 -11.76 -6.66
CA ARG A 44 16.81 -12.19 -7.62
C ARG A 44 18.23 -12.03 -7.07
N ALA A 45 18.45 -10.98 -6.28
CA ALA A 45 19.75 -10.71 -5.66
C ALA A 45 20.02 -11.55 -4.39
N GLY A 46 19.01 -12.25 -3.86
CA GLY A 46 19.11 -12.93 -2.56
C GLY A 46 19.19 -11.96 -1.37
N ASP A 47 18.75 -10.71 -1.53
CA ASP A 47 18.83 -9.67 -0.49
C ASP A 47 17.68 -9.82 0.52
N THR A 48 17.93 -10.66 1.53
CA THR A 48 16.97 -10.96 2.60
C THR A 48 16.67 -9.74 3.47
N VAL A 49 17.63 -8.83 3.65
CA VAL A 49 17.46 -7.61 4.46
C VAL A 49 16.49 -6.65 3.78
N ALA A 50 16.61 -6.48 2.45
CA ALA A 50 15.67 -5.70 1.68
C ALA A 50 14.26 -6.30 1.72
N LEU A 51 14.12 -7.62 1.57
CA LEU A 51 12.83 -8.30 1.66
C LEU A 51 12.17 -8.09 3.03
N GLN A 52 12.91 -8.25 4.14
CA GLN A 52 12.40 -8.00 5.48
C GLN A 52 12.05 -6.53 5.72
N ARG A 53 12.80 -5.58 5.14
CA ARG A 53 12.47 -4.15 5.22
C ARG A 53 11.14 -3.86 4.53
N ILE A 54 10.93 -4.42 3.32
CA ILE A 54 9.68 -4.27 2.58
C ILE A 54 8.52 -4.90 3.37
N GLN A 55 8.73 -6.07 3.97
CA GLN A 55 7.72 -6.74 4.80
C GLN A 55 7.31 -5.90 6.01
N ARG A 56 8.25 -5.29 6.74
CA ARG A 56 7.95 -4.42 7.88
C ARG A 56 7.14 -3.18 7.46
N GLU A 57 7.48 -2.59 6.31
CA GLU A 57 6.70 -1.47 5.76
C GLU A 57 5.30 -1.92 5.33
N ALA A 58 5.17 -3.11 4.73
CA ALA A 58 3.88 -3.68 4.35
C ALA A 58 2.97 -3.87 5.57
N VAL A 59 3.51 -4.43 6.66
CA VAL A 59 2.79 -4.60 7.93
C VAL A 59 2.36 -3.26 8.49
N ARG A 60 3.27 -2.27 8.58
CA ARG A 60 2.91 -0.92 9.06
C ARG A 60 1.76 -0.30 8.27
N ARG A 61 1.76 -0.45 6.94
CA ARG A 61 0.68 0.08 6.09
C ARG A 61 -0.63 -0.67 6.27
N SER A 62 -0.57 -1.97 6.55
CA SER A 62 -1.76 -2.79 6.80
C SER A 62 -2.39 -2.40 8.13
N ASP A 63 -1.57 -2.24 9.18
CA ASP A 63 -2.02 -1.80 10.49
C ASP A 63 -2.58 -0.38 10.48
N ALA A 64 -2.06 0.48 9.58
CA ALA A 64 -2.52 1.85 9.40
C ALA A 64 -3.74 1.97 8.47
N TRP A 65 -4.18 0.89 7.81
CA TRP A 65 -5.28 0.96 6.86
C TRP A 65 -6.62 1.23 7.59
N PRO A 66 -7.40 2.25 7.18
CA PRO A 66 -8.63 2.58 7.88
C PRO A 66 -9.70 1.49 7.77
N ASN A 67 -10.17 0.99 8.91
CA ASN A 67 -11.31 0.05 8.99
C ASN A 67 -12.64 0.81 9.16
N GLN A 68 -13.06 1.51 8.11
CA GLN A 68 -14.30 2.31 8.12
C GLN A 68 -15.08 2.12 6.81
N LEU A 69 -16.40 2.32 6.87
CA LEU A 69 -17.30 2.05 5.74
C LEU A 69 -16.92 2.80 4.46
N SER A 70 -16.35 4.01 4.57
CA SER A 70 -15.91 4.82 3.44
C SER A 70 -14.77 4.18 2.63
N HIS A 71 -14.02 3.24 3.22
CA HIS A 71 -12.94 2.49 2.57
C HIS A 71 -13.41 1.15 1.99
N ALA A 72 -14.66 0.74 2.22
CA ALA A 72 -15.21 -0.52 1.72
C ALA A 72 -15.00 -0.75 0.21
N PRO A 73 -15.16 0.28 -0.68
CA PRO A 73 -14.92 0.11 -2.11
C PRO A 73 -13.46 -0.19 -2.48
N PHE A 74 -12.51 0.06 -1.58
CA PHE A 74 -11.06 -0.06 -1.80
C PHE A 74 -10.44 -1.21 -0.99
N MET A 75 -11.25 -2.11 -0.42
CA MET A 75 -10.75 -3.21 0.40
C MET A 75 -9.83 -4.16 -0.37
N ASP A 76 -9.98 -4.29 -1.68
CA ASP A 76 -9.07 -5.07 -2.52
C ASP A 76 -7.63 -4.54 -2.50
N CYS A 77 -7.44 -3.24 -2.28
CA CYS A 77 -6.11 -2.66 -2.08
C CYS A 77 -5.48 -3.14 -0.77
N HIS A 78 -6.28 -3.23 0.29
CA HIS A 78 -5.83 -3.80 1.55
C HIS A 78 -5.60 -5.32 1.44
N THR A 79 -6.45 -6.05 0.72
CA THR A 79 -6.26 -7.49 0.49
C THR A 79 -4.95 -7.76 -0.25
N ALA A 80 -4.66 -7.02 -1.32
CA ALA A 80 -3.38 -7.10 -2.04
C ALA A 80 -2.18 -6.83 -1.10
N LEU A 81 -2.29 -5.86 -0.20
CA LEU A 81 -1.26 -5.59 0.80
C LEU A 81 -1.04 -6.79 1.74
N THR A 82 -2.12 -7.38 2.26
CA THR A 82 -2.03 -8.57 3.12
C THR A 82 -1.47 -9.80 2.39
N ASP A 83 -1.77 -9.94 1.11
CA ASP A 83 -1.21 -11.01 0.29
C ASP A 83 0.28 -10.85 0.02
N GLN A 84 0.74 -9.62 -0.20
CA GLN A 84 2.16 -9.33 -0.27
C GLN A 84 2.89 -9.66 1.03
N ILE A 85 2.28 -9.37 2.19
CA ILE A 85 2.81 -9.77 3.50
C ILE A 85 2.89 -11.30 3.58
N GLY A 86 1.81 -12.00 3.22
CA GLY A 86 1.75 -13.46 3.22
C GLY A 86 2.79 -14.09 2.30
N PHE A 87 3.04 -13.50 1.12
CA PHE A 87 4.10 -13.89 0.20
C PHE A 87 5.49 -13.75 0.84
N LEU A 88 5.79 -12.60 1.44
CA LEU A 88 7.11 -12.35 2.06
C LEU A 88 7.37 -13.27 3.25
N GLN A 89 6.35 -13.51 4.08
CA GLN A 89 6.41 -14.51 5.15
C GLN A 89 6.64 -15.93 4.61
N ALA A 90 6.03 -16.28 3.48
CA ALA A 90 6.25 -17.58 2.84
C ALA A 90 7.68 -17.75 2.34
N VAL A 91 8.27 -16.67 1.77
CA VAL A 91 9.68 -16.65 1.36
C VAL A 91 10.60 -16.89 2.55
N GLU A 92 10.37 -16.19 3.66
CA GLU A 92 11.15 -16.35 4.90
C GLU A 92 11.07 -17.78 5.45
N ARG A 93 9.86 -18.37 5.47
CA ARG A 93 9.64 -19.75 5.92
C ARG A 93 10.07 -20.83 4.92
N LYS A 94 10.52 -20.44 3.72
CA LYS A 94 10.82 -21.34 2.59
C LYS A 94 9.61 -22.22 2.17
N ASP A 95 8.40 -21.70 2.32
CA ASP A 95 7.16 -22.37 1.95
C ASP A 95 6.78 -22.01 0.51
N SER A 96 7.25 -22.81 -0.45
CA SER A 96 7.04 -22.55 -1.89
C SER A 96 5.57 -22.62 -2.29
N HIS A 97 4.79 -23.54 -1.73
CA HIS A 97 3.38 -23.70 -2.08
C HIS A 97 2.55 -22.50 -1.64
N TRP A 98 2.77 -22.03 -0.41
CA TRP A 98 2.08 -20.84 0.08
C TRP A 98 2.54 -19.57 -0.63
N ARG A 99 3.86 -19.45 -0.88
CA ARG A 99 4.43 -18.35 -1.66
C ARG A 99 3.76 -18.22 -3.03
N ASP A 100 3.65 -19.32 -3.77
CA ASP A 100 3.11 -19.29 -5.13
C ASP A 100 1.61 -18.98 -5.14
N ARG A 101 0.87 -19.48 -4.14
CA ARG A 101 -0.53 -19.12 -3.92
C ARG A 101 -0.69 -17.62 -3.67
N LYS A 102 0.08 -17.06 -2.73
CA LYS A 102 0.02 -15.64 -2.39
C LYS A 102 0.50 -14.74 -3.52
N ALA A 103 1.50 -15.17 -4.28
CA ALA A 103 1.92 -14.46 -5.48
C ALA A 103 0.81 -14.36 -6.53
N ARG A 104 -0.03 -15.39 -6.67
CA ARG A 104 -1.19 -15.36 -7.57
C ARG A 104 -2.28 -14.43 -7.05
N GLN A 105 -2.72 -14.63 -5.81
CA GLN A 105 -3.78 -13.82 -5.20
C GLN A 105 -3.41 -12.33 -5.17
N PHE A 106 -2.16 -12.01 -4.81
CA PHE A 106 -1.63 -10.65 -4.88
C PHE A 106 -1.81 -10.00 -6.26
N ARG A 107 -1.58 -10.74 -7.37
CA ARG A 107 -1.75 -10.18 -8.72
C ARG A 107 -3.22 -9.92 -9.05
N GLU A 108 -4.11 -10.81 -8.63
CA GLU A 108 -5.55 -10.70 -8.83
C GLU A 108 -6.11 -9.50 -8.06
N ASP A 109 -5.75 -9.39 -6.78
CA ASP A 109 -6.20 -8.31 -5.89
C ASP A 109 -5.57 -6.96 -6.26
N LEU A 110 -4.31 -6.94 -6.70
CA LEU A 110 -3.68 -5.72 -7.21
C LEU A 110 -4.40 -5.20 -8.46
N ALA A 111 -4.81 -6.09 -9.35
CA ALA A 111 -5.61 -5.72 -10.52
C ALA A 111 -7.02 -5.26 -10.12
N SER A 112 -7.62 -5.87 -9.08
CA SER A 112 -8.92 -5.44 -8.55
C SER A 112 -8.85 -4.07 -7.89
N CYS A 113 -7.78 -3.81 -7.11
CA CYS A 113 -7.47 -2.49 -6.57
C CYS A 113 -7.30 -1.44 -7.68
N ASP A 114 -6.56 -1.74 -8.76
CA ASP A 114 -6.42 -0.81 -9.91
C ASP A 114 -7.78 -0.44 -10.52
N ARG A 115 -8.67 -1.41 -10.71
CA ARG A 115 -10.03 -1.16 -11.21
C ARG A 115 -10.88 -0.36 -10.22
N ALA A 116 -10.77 -0.63 -8.92
CA ALA A 116 -11.49 0.12 -7.88
C ALA A 116 -11.05 1.60 -7.85
N VAL A 117 -9.75 1.85 -8.00
CA VAL A 117 -9.18 3.21 -8.00
C VAL A 117 -9.45 3.96 -9.32
N TYR A 118 -9.38 3.24 -10.45
CA TYR A 118 -9.53 3.77 -11.80
C TYR A 118 -10.62 3.02 -12.59
N PRO A 119 -11.90 3.15 -12.24
CA PRO A 119 -12.99 2.37 -12.84
C PRO A 119 -13.25 2.68 -14.32
N LEU A 120 -12.68 3.77 -14.84
CA LEU A 120 -12.81 4.19 -16.24
C LEU A 120 -11.59 3.85 -17.10
N LYS A 121 -10.58 3.18 -16.53
CA LYS A 121 -9.41 2.72 -17.27
C LYS A 121 -9.79 1.44 -18.03
N PRO A 122 -9.65 1.39 -19.37
CA PRO A 122 -10.06 0.26 -20.19
C PRO A 122 -9.26 -1.01 -19.88
#